data_AF-A0A7X3S4A8-F1
#
_entry.id   AF-A0A7X3S4A8-F1
#
_cell.length_a   1.000
_cell.length_b   1.000
_cell.length_c   1.000
_cell.angle_alpha   90.00
_cell.angle_beta   90.00
_cell.angle_gamma   90.00
#
_symmetry.space_group_name_H-M   'P 1'
#
loop_
_entity.id
_entity.type
_entity.pdbx_description
1 polymer ?
#
loop_
_entity_poly.entity_id
_entity_poly.type
_entity_poly.pdbx_seq_one_letter_code
_entity_poly.pdbx_strand_id
1 'polypeptide(L)'
;MSVNVTQEEDPSSEPRRGYTRHDARELALQILFQCDFHGSTEFWLEQFWTQRDASESVRTFTSELVTGVRTHQVELDGLIAAYARNWTVDRMPVVDRNILRQAMYELLWVPDVPAKVT
;
A
#
# COMPACT_ATOMS: atom_id res chain seq x y z
N MET A 1 47.38 -22.88 20.62
CA MET A 1 46.74 -21.56 20.62
C MET A 1 46.45 -21.23 19.17
N SER A 2 45.24 -21.51 18.68
CA SER A 2 44.03 -20.67 18.75
C SER A 2 43.86 -20.02 17.38
N VAL A 3 43.15 -20.66 16.45
CA VAL A 3 41.70 -20.63 16.16
C VAL A 3 41.61 -20.04 14.75
N ASN A 4 41.32 -20.92 13.79
CA ASN A 4 40.99 -20.55 12.42
C ASN A 4 39.59 -19.90 12.48
N VAL A 5 39.53 -18.58 12.24
CA VAL A 5 38.26 -17.84 12.21
C VAL A 5 37.55 -18.19 10.91
N THR A 6 36.64 -19.15 11.00
CA THR A 6 35.61 -19.39 9.99
C THR A 6 34.85 -18.09 9.79
N GLN A 7 34.91 -17.52 8.59
CA GLN A 7 33.97 -16.49 8.17
C GLN A 7 32.57 -17.13 8.17
N GLU A 8 31.78 -16.83 9.20
CA GLU A 8 30.34 -17.04 9.17
C GLU A 8 29.76 -16.04 8.16
N GLU A 9 29.42 -16.53 6.98
CA GLU A 9 28.58 -15.79 6.03
C GLU A 9 27.22 -15.53 6.70
N ASP A 10 26.88 -14.25 6.87
CA ASP A 10 25.58 -13.80 7.37
C ASP A 10 24.46 -14.25 6.39
N PRO A 11 23.49 -15.08 6.83
CA PRO A 11 22.39 -15.56 5.99
C PRO A 11 21.40 -14.45 5.59
N SER A 12 21.60 -13.20 6.04
CA SER A 12 20.72 -12.05 5.76
C SER A 12 21.00 -11.35 4.44
N SER A 13 21.99 -11.80 3.65
CA SER A 13 22.46 -11.12 2.43
C SER A 13 21.77 -11.59 1.14
N GLU A 14 20.50 -11.99 1.21
CA GLU A 14 19.71 -12.14 -0.02
C GLU A 14 19.47 -10.76 -0.65
N PRO A 15 19.68 -10.60 -1.97
CA PRO A 15 19.34 -9.34 -2.64
C PRO A 15 17.84 -9.13 -2.48
N ARG A 16 17.45 -8.13 -1.67
CA ARG A 16 16.05 -7.72 -1.49
C ARG A 16 15.43 -7.55 -2.87
N ARG A 17 14.53 -8.47 -3.24
CA ARG A 17 13.85 -8.54 -4.53
C ARG A 17 13.40 -7.11 -4.89
N GLY A 18 13.92 -6.58 -6.00
CA GLY A 18 13.64 -5.19 -6.39
C GLY A 18 12.14 -4.94 -6.44
N TYR A 19 11.69 -3.92 -5.71
CA TYR A 19 10.27 -3.63 -5.56
C TYR A 19 9.61 -3.25 -6.90
N THR A 20 8.46 -3.84 -7.16
CA THR A 20 7.65 -3.69 -8.38
C THR A 20 6.38 -2.86 -8.10
N ARG A 21 5.63 -2.48 -9.14
CA ARG A 21 4.30 -1.84 -8.97
C ARG A 21 3.34 -2.70 -8.14
N HIS A 22 3.49 -4.02 -8.17
CA HIS A 22 2.74 -4.92 -7.29
C HIS A 22 3.07 -4.68 -5.82
N ASP A 23 4.36 -4.57 -5.49
CA ASP A 23 4.79 -4.40 -4.10
C ASP A 23 4.37 -3.03 -3.56
N ALA A 24 4.42 -1.99 -4.39
CA ALA A 24 3.90 -0.67 -4.02
C ALA A 24 2.41 -0.69 -3.65
N ARG A 25 1.60 -1.47 -4.38
CA ARG A 25 0.17 -1.66 -4.06
C ARG A 25 -0.03 -2.41 -2.75
N GLU A 26 0.79 -3.41 -2.49
CA GLU A 26 0.73 -4.15 -1.22
C GLU A 26 1.07 -3.24 -0.03
N LEU A 27 2.13 -2.42 -0.17
CA LEU A 27 2.51 -1.45 0.85
C LEU A 27 1.42 -0.38 1.04
N ALA A 28 0.81 0.12 -0.04
CA ALA A 28 -0.29 1.09 0.04
C ALA A 28 -1.47 0.52 0.82
N LEU A 29 -1.84 -0.74 0.56
CA LEU A 29 -2.92 -1.42 1.29
C LEU A 29 -2.61 -1.55 2.79
N GLN A 30 -1.35 -1.87 3.16
CA GLN A 30 -0.92 -1.93 4.56
C GLN A 30 -1.06 -0.57 5.27
N ILE A 31 -0.69 0.53 4.60
CA ILE A 31 -0.77 1.88 5.16
C ILE A 31 -2.23 2.34 5.25
N LEU A 32 -3.05 2.10 4.22
CA LEU A 32 -4.48 2.44 4.22
C LEU A 32 -5.23 1.72 5.34
N PHE A 33 -4.88 0.44 5.60
CA PHE A 33 -5.39 -0.29 6.74
C PHE A 33 -5.07 0.42 8.07
N GLN A 34 -3.83 0.85 8.28
CA GLN A 34 -3.44 1.59 9.50
C GLN A 34 -4.18 2.94 9.61
N CYS A 35 -4.33 3.67 8.50
CA CYS A 35 -5.02 4.96 8.45
C CYS A 35 -6.49 4.85 8.87
N ASP A 36 -7.17 3.77 8.52
CA ASP A 36 -8.58 3.56 8.88
C ASP A 36 -8.81 3.44 10.40
N PHE A 37 -7.79 3.06 11.19
CA PHE A 37 -7.90 3.00 12.66
C PHE A 37 -7.50 4.30 13.36
N HIS A 38 -6.65 5.12 12.75
CA HIS A 38 -5.93 6.19 13.45
C HIS A 38 -5.97 7.56 12.76
N GLY A 39 -6.63 7.68 11.60
CA GLY A 39 -7.08 8.93 10.98
C GLY A 39 -6.03 9.79 10.26
N SER A 40 -4.78 9.86 10.75
CA SER A 40 -3.76 10.74 10.17
C SER A 40 -2.90 10.06 9.10
N THR A 41 -3.20 10.32 7.83
CA THR A 41 -2.48 9.75 6.68
C THR A 41 -1.00 10.11 6.67
N GLU A 42 -0.68 11.39 6.89
CA GLU A 42 0.68 11.92 6.82
C GLU A 42 1.58 11.30 7.88
N PHE A 43 1.07 11.18 9.12
CA PHE A 43 1.79 10.54 10.21
C PHE A 43 2.11 9.08 9.87
N TRP A 44 1.14 8.30 9.38
CA TRP A 44 1.38 6.89 9.06
C TRP A 44 2.31 6.70 7.88
N LEU A 45 2.25 7.55 6.85
CA LEU A 45 3.21 7.53 5.76
C LEU A 45 4.64 7.77 6.27
N GLU A 46 4.84 8.80 7.10
CA GLU A 46 6.15 9.09 7.68
C GLU A 46 6.65 7.91 8.53
N GLN A 47 5.83 7.43 9.47
CA GLN A 47 6.18 6.32 10.36
C GLN A 47 6.42 5.00 9.62
N PHE A 48 5.71 4.75 8.52
CA PHE A 48 5.90 3.54 7.72
C PHE A 48 7.28 3.55 7.05
N TRP A 49 7.70 4.71 6.53
CA TRP A 49 8.98 4.85 5.85
C TRP A 49 10.19 4.97 6.79
N THR A 50 10.03 5.36 8.06
CA THR A 50 11.13 5.30 9.04
C THR A 50 11.53 3.86 9.39
N GLN A 51 10.62 2.90 9.19
CA GLN A 51 10.79 1.50 9.59
C GLN A 51 11.10 0.57 8.40
N ARG A 52 11.11 1.07 7.16
CA ARG A 52 11.22 0.25 5.96
C ARG A 52 12.11 0.88 4.91
N ASP A 53 12.81 0.00 4.20
CA ASP A 53 13.71 0.35 3.11
C ASP A 53 13.07 -0.07 1.78
N ALA A 54 12.93 0.87 0.84
CA ALA A 54 12.34 0.65 -0.48
C ALA A 54 12.96 1.60 -1.51
N SER A 55 12.91 1.22 -2.79
CA SER A 55 13.37 2.10 -3.86
C SER A 55 12.52 3.37 -3.92
N GLU A 56 13.13 4.48 -4.34
CA GLU A 56 12.41 5.76 -4.46
C GLU A 56 11.13 5.63 -5.29
N SER A 57 11.21 4.93 -6.43
CA SER A 57 10.05 4.66 -7.30
C SER A 57 8.86 4.01 -6.58
N VAL A 58 9.14 3.09 -5.65
CA VAL A 58 8.10 2.39 -4.89
C VAL A 58 7.59 3.26 -3.75
N ARG A 59 8.45 4.03 -3.09
CA ARG A 59 8.03 5.00 -2.08
C ARG A 59 7.12 6.06 -2.67
N THR A 60 7.48 6.62 -3.82
CA THR A 60 6.67 7.60 -4.54
C THR A 60 5.31 7.01 -4.90
N PHE A 61 5.28 5.89 -5.63
CA PHE A 61 4.01 5.32 -6.11
C PHE A 61 3.11 4.85 -4.95
N THR A 62 3.68 4.25 -3.91
CA THR A 62 2.93 3.88 -2.70
C THR A 62 2.30 5.10 -2.04
N SER A 63 3.07 6.18 -1.87
CA SER A 63 2.59 7.40 -1.22
C SER A 63 1.51 8.10 -2.06
N GLU A 64 1.66 8.12 -3.39
CA GLU A 64 0.65 8.62 -4.32
C GLU A 64 -0.68 7.86 -4.18
N LEU A 65 -0.64 6.52 -4.14
CA LEU A 65 -1.83 5.69 -3.94
C LEU A 65 -2.53 5.99 -2.61
N VAL A 66 -1.76 6.02 -1.51
CA VAL A 66 -2.31 6.26 -0.17
C VAL A 66 -2.93 7.65 -0.09
N THR A 67 -2.18 8.69 -0.49
CA THR A 67 -2.67 10.07 -0.43
C THR A 67 -3.88 10.25 -1.33
N GLY A 68 -3.83 9.74 -2.56
CA GLY A 68 -4.94 9.81 -3.51
C GLY A 68 -6.21 9.15 -3.01
N VAL A 69 -6.12 7.91 -2.52
CA VAL A 69 -7.26 7.20 -1.92
C VAL A 69 -7.86 7.99 -0.75
N ARG A 70 -7.02 8.55 0.13
CA ARG A 70 -7.48 9.31 1.30
C ARG A 70 -8.11 10.65 0.89
N THR A 71 -7.55 11.33 -0.11
CA THR A 71 -8.12 12.57 -0.66
C THR A 71 -9.49 12.33 -1.30
N HIS A 72 -9.66 11.24 -2.04
CA HIS A 72 -10.91 10.92 -2.74
C HIS A 72 -11.85 9.99 -1.94
N GLN A 73 -11.58 9.75 -0.64
CA GLN A 73 -12.26 8.70 0.12
C GLN A 73 -13.79 8.80 0.08
N VAL A 74 -14.34 10.00 0.27
CA VAL A 74 -15.80 10.21 0.28
C VAL A 74 -16.43 9.89 -1.08
N GLU A 75 -15.76 10.27 -2.16
CA GLU A 75 -16.20 10.00 -3.53
C GLU A 75 -16.11 8.50 -3.86
N LEU A 76 -14.99 7.87 -3.50
CA LEU A 76 -14.77 6.44 -3.64
C LEU A 76 -15.81 5.63 -2.87
N ASP A 77 -16.07 5.97 -1.60
CA ASP A 77 -17.07 5.30 -0.77
C ASP A 77 -18.49 5.46 -1.36
N GLY A 78 -18.80 6.64 -1.91
CA GLY A 78 -20.07 6.88 -2.60
C GLY A 78 -20.23 6.02 -3.86
N LEU A 79 -19.17 5.89 -4.65
CA LEU A 79 -19.17 5.04 -5.85
C LEU A 79 -19.28 3.55 -5.47
N ILE A 80 -18.53 3.07 -4.48
CA ILE A 80 -18.64 1.68 -4.00
C ILE A 80 -20.06 1.41 -3.50
N ALA A 81 -20.63 2.31 -2.70
CA ALA A 81 -21.99 2.18 -2.17
C ALA A 81 -23.06 2.11 -3.27
N ALA A 82 -22.89 2.84 -4.38
CA ALA A 82 -23.83 2.82 -5.50
C ALA A 82 -23.95 1.44 -6.16
N TYR A 83 -22.90 0.61 -6.10
CA TYR A 83 -22.87 -0.73 -6.69
C TYR A 83 -22.96 -1.86 -5.66
N ALA A 84 -22.78 -1.58 -4.37
CA ALA A 84 -22.91 -2.56 -3.29
C ALA A 84 -24.39 -2.87 -2.99
N ARG A 85 -24.92 -3.97 -3.55
CA ARG A 85 -26.30 -4.42 -3.27
C ARG A 85 -26.39 -5.06 -1.88
N ASN A 86 -27.28 -4.55 -1.03
CA ASN A 86 -27.56 -5.04 0.33
C ASN A 86 -26.42 -4.91 1.35
N TRP A 87 -25.35 -4.18 1.03
CA TRP A 87 -24.21 -3.97 1.93
C TRP A 87 -23.81 -2.51 1.96
N THR A 88 -23.56 -1.99 3.15
CA THR A 88 -23.01 -0.65 3.34
C THR A 88 -21.49 -0.77 3.40
N VAL A 89 -20.78 0.26 2.92
CA VAL A 89 -19.31 0.26 2.83
C VAL A 89 -18.66 0.11 4.22
N ASP A 90 -19.28 0.64 5.27
CA ASP A 90 -18.83 0.50 6.66
C ASP A 90 -18.87 -0.94 7.18
N ARG A 91 -19.73 -1.79 6.61
CA ARG A 91 -19.84 -3.22 6.99
C ARG A 91 -18.86 -4.13 6.27
N MET A 92 -18.20 -3.63 5.23
CA MET A 92 -17.18 -4.39 4.51
C MET A 92 -15.97 -4.63 5.42
N PRO A 93 -15.31 -5.80 5.34
CA PRO A 93 -14.00 -5.99 5.95
C PRO A 93 -13.05 -4.86 5.53
N VAL A 94 -12.27 -4.32 6.48
CA VAL A 94 -11.41 -3.14 6.25
C VAL A 94 -10.47 -3.36 5.07
N VAL A 95 -9.92 -4.57 4.94
CA VAL A 95 -9.04 -4.95 3.83
C VAL A 95 -9.79 -4.88 2.50
N ASP A 96 -10.95 -5.52 2.38
CA ASP A 96 -11.75 -5.54 1.14
C ASP A 96 -12.17 -4.13 0.72
N ARG A 97 -12.61 -3.31 1.69
CA ARG A 97 -12.95 -1.90 1.44
C ARG A 97 -11.76 -1.13 0.88
N ASN A 98 -10.58 -1.29 1.46
CA ASN A 98 -9.38 -0.58 1.01
C ASN A 98 -8.87 -1.10 -0.33
N ILE A 99 -9.03 -2.39 -0.65
CA ILE A 99 -8.77 -2.94 -1.99
C ILE A 99 -9.66 -2.25 -3.02
N LEU A 100 -10.97 -2.16 -2.74
CA LEU A 100 -11.93 -1.51 -3.65
C LEU A 100 -11.59 -0.03 -3.85
N ARG A 101 -11.34 0.71 -2.75
CA ARG A 101 -10.95 2.12 -2.82
C ARG A 101 -9.68 2.31 -3.64
N GLN A 102 -8.65 1.50 -3.41
CA GLN A 102 -7.38 1.59 -4.15
C GLN A 102 -7.56 1.27 -5.63
N ALA A 103 -8.26 0.17 -5.96
CA ALA A 103 -8.51 -0.22 -7.34
C ALA A 103 -9.31 0.86 -8.10
N MET A 104 -10.34 1.42 -7.47
CA MET A 104 -11.13 2.50 -8.06
C MET A 104 -10.32 3.78 -8.20
N TYR A 105 -9.47 4.11 -7.23
CA TYR A 105 -8.58 5.25 -7.33
C TYR A 105 -7.62 5.12 -8.53
N GLU A 106 -6.99 3.95 -8.66
CA GLU A 106 -6.10 3.67 -9.79
C GLU A 106 -6.83 3.80 -11.14
N LEU A 107 -8.04 3.25 -11.26
CA LEU A 107 -8.81 3.28 -12.50
C LEU A 107 -9.24 4.69 -12.93
N LEU A 108 -9.52 5.57 -11.97
CA LEU A 108 -10.10 6.89 -12.22
C LEU A 108 -9.07 8.01 -12.29
N TRP A 109 -7.95 7.89 -11.56
CA TRP A 109 -6.97 8.98 -11.42
C TRP A 109 -5.54 8.61 -11.81
N VAL A 110 -5.20 7.34 -12.02
CA VAL A 110 -3.85 6.94 -12.41
C VAL A 110 -3.80 6.63 -13.92
N PRO A 111 -3.31 7.55 -14.77
CA PRO A 111 -3.42 7.46 -16.23
C PRO A 111 -2.59 6.33 -16.87
N ASP A 112 -1.69 5.74 -16.10
CA ASP A 112 -0.60 4.88 -16.58
C ASP A 112 -0.80 3.38 -16.21
N VAL A 113 -2.02 3.03 -15.75
CA VAL A 113 -2.42 1.65 -15.43
C VAL A 113 -3.44 1.18 -16.47
N PRO A 114 -3.07 0.23 -17.37
CA PRO A 114 -4.02 -0.33 -18.32
C PRO A 114 -5.16 -1.00 -17.54
N ALA A 115 -6.42 -0.67 -17.86
CA ALA A 115 -7.62 -1.20 -17.20
C ALA A 115 -7.73 -2.74 -17.15
N LYS A 116 -6.86 -3.46 -17.86
CA LYS A 116 -6.77 -4.93 -17.86
C LYS A 116 -5.91 -5.51 -16.72
N VAL A 117 -5.09 -4.68 -16.05
CA VAL A 117 -4.12 -5.11 -15.03
C VAL A 117 -4.64 -4.87 -13.60
N THR A 118 -5.69 -4.07 -13.44
CA THR A 118 -6.38 -3.83 -12.16
C THR A 118 -7.49 -4.83 -11.95
#